data_AF-A0A2W2B6D2-F1
#
_entry.id   AF-A0A2W2B6D2-F1
#
_cell.length_a   1.000
_cell.length_b   1.000
_cell.length_c   1.000
_cell.angle_alpha   90.00
_cell.angle_beta   90.00
_cell.angle_gamma   90.00
#
_symmetry.space_group_name_H-M   'P 1'
#
loop_
_entity.id
_entity.type
_entity.pdbx_description
1 polymer ?
#
loop_
_entity_poly.entity_id
_entity_poly.type
_entity_poly.pdbx_seq_one_letter_code
_entity_poly.pdbx_strand_id
1 'polypeptide(L)'
;MADDSDKCNYEVGYGKPPKANQFQPGTSGNPKGRRKGSRNLKDFAREELDRKQRVTADGKMRSLSNREIIVLAQINKARKGDSKAFREILALDEGLQADVEKHMGRTDLSPDERKILEAHLAYLKNKPSEAGDDV
;
A
#
# COMPACT_ATOMS: atom_id res chain seq x y z
N MET A 1 23.76 -36.57 -19.73
CA MET A 1 22.62 -37.16 -20.45
C MET A 1 21.45 -37.22 -19.48
N ALA A 2 20.40 -36.44 -19.70
CA ALA A 2 19.15 -36.55 -18.95
C ALA A 2 18.12 -37.27 -19.82
N ASP A 3 17.48 -38.23 -19.20
CA ASP A 3 16.61 -39.28 -19.69
C ASP A 3 15.42 -38.76 -20.53
N ASP A 4 15.29 -39.21 -21.79
CA ASP A 4 14.23 -38.84 -22.75
C ASP A 4 13.14 -39.92 -22.83
N SER A 5 12.84 -40.60 -21.72
CA SER A 5 11.96 -41.78 -21.67
C SER A 5 10.58 -41.52 -21.06
N ASP A 6 9.90 -40.42 -21.41
CA ASP A 6 8.52 -40.16 -20.94
C ASP A 6 7.64 -39.38 -21.94
N LYS A 7 7.85 -39.59 -23.24
CA LYS A 7 7.09 -38.90 -24.31
C LYS A 7 5.74 -39.54 -24.68
N CYS A 8 5.29 -40.60 -24.03
CA CYS A 8 4.19 -41.42 -24.56
C CYS A 8 3.08 -41.75 -23.54
N ASN A 9 2.37 -40.74 -22.96
CA ASN A 9 0.95 -40.92 -22.57
C ASN A 9 0.21 -39.62 -22.18
N TYR A 10 0.38 -38.49 -22.90
CA TYR A 10 -0.47 -37.32 -22.64
C TYR A 10 -1.78 -37.45 -23.44
N GLU A 11 -2.77 -38.13 -22.86
CA GLU A 11 -4.10 -38.25 -23.45
C GLU A 11 -4.86 -36.92 -23.29
N VAL A 12 -5.22 -36.34 -24.44
CA VAL A 12 -6.01 -35.12 -24.53
C VAL A 12 -7.47 -35.44 -24.19
N GLY A 13 -8.07 -34.65 -23.32
CA GLY A 13 -9.45 -34.86 -22.85
C GLY A 13 -10.01 -33.65 -22.12
N TYR A 14 -11.15 -33.79 -21.47
CA TYR A 14 -11.77 -32.69 -20.72
C TYR A 14 -10.82 -32.16 -19.63
N GLY A 15 -10.52 -30.85 -19.67
CA GLY A 15 -9.56 -30.21 -18.75
C GLY A 15 -8.08 -30.52 -19.00
N LYS A 16 -7.74 -31.27 -20.07
CA LYS A 16 -6.36 -31.63 -20.45
C LYS A 16 -6.03 -31.11 -21.86
N PRO A 17 -5.68 -29.81 -22.00
CA PRO A 17 -5.42 -29.22 -23.31
C PRO A 17 -4.12 -29.77 -23.93
N PRO A 18 -4.00 -29.92 -25.26
CA PRO A 18 -2.80 -30.43 -25.91
C PRO A 18 -1.52 -29.68 -25.51
N LYS A 19 -0.44 -30.41 -25.15
CA LYS A 19 0.84 -29.81 -24.71
C LYS A 19 1.42 -28.81 -25.71
N ALA A 20 1.26 -29.04 -27.01
CA ALA A 20 1.77 -28.15 -28.06
C ALA A 20 1.20 -26.72 -28.00
N ASN A 21 0.01 -26.55 -27.42
CA ASN A 21 -0.69 -25.26 -27.33
C ASN A 21 -0.70 -24.68 -25.91
N GLN A 22 -0.05 -25.31 -24.94
CA GLN A 22 0.05 -24.79 -23.58
C GLN A 22 1.09 -23.67 -23.51
N PHE A 23 0.76 -22.58 -22.80
CA PHE A 23 1.75 -21.55 -22.51
C PHE A 23 2.79 -22.07 -21.52
N GLN A 24 4.06 -21.70 -21.70
CA GLN A 24 5.10 -22.07 -20.75
C GLN A 24 4.86 -21.39 -19.40
N PRO A 25 5.16 -22.07 -18.27
CA PRO A 25 5.09 -21.47 -16.94
C PRO A 25 5.82 -20.12 -16.90
N GLY A 26 5.17 -19.10 -16.36
CA GLY A 26 5.71 -17.74 -16.28
C GLY A 26 5.57 -16.88 -17.54
N THR A 27 5.07 -17.44 -18.64
CA THR A 27 4.83 -16.70 -19.89
C THR A 27 3.34 -16.47 -20.11
N SER A 28 2.94 -15.21 -20.24
CA SER A 28 1.57 -14.87 -20.63
C SER A 28 1.39 -15.13 -22.12
N GLY A 29 0.28 -15.77 -22.50
CA GLY A 29 -0.14 -15.91 -23.89
C GLY A 29 -0.44 -14.60 -24.61
N ASN A 30 -0.64 -13.51 -23.85
CA ASN A 30 -0.71 -12.16 -24.37
C ASN A 30 0.37 -11.28 -23.69
N PRO A 31 1.61 -11.22 -24.22
CA PRO A 31 2.68 -10.38 -23.70
C PRO A 31 2.38 -8.87 -23.77
N LYS A 32 1.47 -8.47 -24.68
CA LYS A 32 0.97 -7.09 -24.81
C LYS A 32 -0.26 -6.82 -23.94
N GLY A 33 -0.74 -7.83 -23.20
CA GLY A 33 -1.80 -7.68 -22.22
C GLY A 33 -1.39 -6.72 -21.09
N ARG A 34 -2.33 -6.43 -20.19
CA ARG A 34 -2.07 -5.46 -19.11
C ARG A 34 -0.88 -5.90 -18.27
N ARG A 35 0.23 -5.17 -18.39
CA ARG A 35 1.46 -5.45 -17.64
C ARG A 35 1.19 -5.38 -16.14
N LYS A 36 1.79 -6.31 -15.40
CA LYS A 36 1.82 -6.29 -13.94
C LYS A 36 2.47 -4.98 -13.48
N GLY A 37 1.82 -4.23 -12.59
CA GLY A 37 2.32 -2.93 -12.11
C GLY A 37 2.04 -1.74 -13.03
N SER A 38 1.20 -1.88 -14.07
CA SER A 38 0.75 -0.73 -14.86
C SER A 38 -0.01 0.28 -13.99
N ARG A 39 0.48 1.53 -13.97
CA ARG A 39 -0.17 2.67 -13.30
C ARG A 39 -1.65 2.70 -13.67
N ASN A 40 -2.50 2.68 -12.66
CA ASN A 40 -3.94 2.80 -12.84
C ASN A 40 -4.42 4.19 -12.39
N LEU A 41 -5.69 4.52 -12.69
CA LEU A 41 -6.26 5.82 -12.33
C LEU A 41 -6.21 6.10 -10.82
N LYS A 42 -6.33 5.07 -9.97
CA LYS A 42 -6.21 5.22 -8.52
C LYS A 42 -4.80 5.57 -8.10
N ASP A 43 -3.78 4.99 -8.75
CA ASP A 43 -2.38 5.29 -8.47
C ASP A 43 -2.06 6.75 -8.83
N PHE A 44 -2.53 7.20 -9.99
CA PHE A 44 -2.41 8.59 -10.41
C PHE A 44 -3.15 9.54 -9.45
N ALA A 45 -4.37 9.22 -9.05
CA ALA A 45 -5.13 10.02 -8.10
C ALA A 45 -4.43 10.13 -6.74
N ARG A 46 -3.83 9.04 -6.22
CA ARG A 46 -3.05 9.10 -4.98
C ARG A 46 -1.85 10.02 -5.11
N GLU A 47 -1.08 9.87 -6.19
CA GLU A 47 0.09 10.71 -6.46
C GLU A 47 -0.28 12.20 -6.55
N GLU A 48 -1.36 12.53 -7.25
CA GLU A 48 -1.84 13.91 -7.33
C GLU A 48 -2.34 14.41 -5.95
N LEU A 49 -3.01 13.58 -5.15
CA LEU A 49 -3.42 13.95 -3.80
C LEU A 49 -2.24 14.17 -2.84
N ASP A 50 -1.11 13.50 -3.07
CA ASP A 50 0.14 13.64 -2.30
C ASP A 50 1.03 14.77 -2.78
N ARG A 51 0.81 15.29 -4.00
CA ARG A 51 1.61 16.39 -4.54
C ARG A 51 1.48 17.64 -3.67
N LYS A 52 2.62 18.21 -3.30
CA LYS A 52 2.71 19.45 -2.53
C LYS A 52 2.56 20.67 -3.44
N GLN A 53 1.77 21.63 -2.99
CA GLN A 53 1.59 22.93 -3.61
C GLN A 53 1.85 24.05 -2.59
N ARG A 54 2.40 25.16 -3.07
CA ARG A 54 2.56 26.37 -2.26
C ARG A 54 1.25 27.14 -2.24
N VAL A 55 0.65 27.25 -1.06
CA VAL A 55 -0.61 27.96 -0.84
C VAL A 55 -0.51 28.91 0.34
N THR A 56 -1.25 30.01 0.29
CA THR A 56 -1.41 30.90 1.46
C THR A 56 -2.51 30.35 2.33
N ALA A 57 -2.17 29.88 3.54
CA ALA A 57 -3.11 29.45 4.56
C ALA A 57 -2.89 30.29 5.82
N ASP A 58 -3.97 30.82 6.40
CA ASP A 58 -3.92 31.67 7.61
C ASP A 58 -2.93 32.85 7.50
N GLY A 59 -2.87 33.46 6.30
CA GLY A 59 -1.98 34.60 6.02
C GLY A 59 -0.50 34.24 5.86
N LYS A 60 -0.12 32.96 5.93
CA LYS A 60 1.26 32.49 5.74
C LYS A 60 1.37 31.57 4.53
N MET A 61 2.45 31.73 3.76
CA MET A 61 2.78 30.79 2.68
C MET A 61 3.24 29.47 3.28
N ARG A 62 2.54 28.37 2.95
CA ARG A 62 2.85 27.01 3.38
C ARG A 62 2.87 26.06 2.18
N SER A 63 3.69 25.03 2.26
CA SER A 63 3.70 23.93 1.28
C SER A 63 2.84 22.81 1.82
N LEU A 64 1.66 22.61 1.24
CA LEU A 64 0.68 21.62 1.66
C LEU A 64 0.36 20.68 0.50
N SER A 65 0.07 19.42 0.82
CA SER A 65 -0.44 18.45 -0.15
C SER A 65 -1.86 18.79 -0.59
N ASN A 66 -2.24 18.32 -1.77
CA ASN A 66 -3.60 18.52 -2.29
C ASN A 66 -4.68 17.97 -1.35
N ARG A 67 -4.43 16.83 -0.68
CA ARG A 67 -5.35 16.30 0.34
C ARG A 67 -5.54 17.25 1.52
N GLU A 68 -4.47 17.86 2.04
CA GLU A 68 -4.54 18.82 3.15
C GLU A 68 -5.31 20.07 2.74
N ILE A 69 -5.07 20.55 1.51
CA ILE A 69 -5.77 21.72 0.96
C ILE A 69 -7.27 21.46 0.85
N ILE A 70 -7.68 20.27 0.35
CA ILE A 70 -9.08 19.88 0.23
C ILE A 70 -9.75 19.83 1.62
N VAL A 71 -9.09 19.22 2.61
CA VAL A 71 -9.62 19.15 3.98
C VAL A 71 -9.77 20.54 4.58
N LEU A 72 -8.77 21.42 4.44
CA LEU A 72 -8.84 22.81 4.90
C LEU A 72 -10.00 23.57 4.25
N ALA A 73 -10.20 23.40 2.94
CA ALA A 73 -11.32 24.00 2.23
C ALA A 73 -12.67 23.51 2.77
N GLN A 74 -12.78 22.22 3.07
CA GLN A 74 -14.00 21.62 3.61
C GLN A 74 -14.30 22.11 5.03
N ILE A 75 -13.28 22.19 5.90
CA ILE A 75 -13.40 22.79 7.23
C ILE A 75 -13.87 24.25 7.13
N ASN A 76 -13.32 25.02 6.19
CA ASN A 76 -13.72 26.42 5.99
C ASN A 76 -15.18 26.54 5.53
N LYS A 77 -15.70 25.61 4.73
CA LYS A 77 -17.13 25.55 4.39
C LYS A 77 -17.99 25.22 5.61
N ALA A 78 -17.60 24.23 6.40
CA ALA A 78 -18.30 23.86 7.62
C ALA A 78 -18.36 25.04 8.61
N ARG A 79 -17.24 25.76 8.79
CA ARG A 79 -17.17 26.99 9.62
C ARG A 79 -18.12 28.10 9.15
N LYS A 80 -18.45 28.14 7.85
CA LYS A 80 -19.40 29.08 7.26
C LYS A 80 -20.86 28.62 7.35
N GLY A 81 -21.13 27.48 7.98
CA GLY A 81 -22.49 26.97 8.20
C GLY A 81 -22.94 25.90 7.20
N ASP A 82 -22.07 25.38 6.33
CA ASP A 82 -22.42 24.25 5.46
C ASP A 82 -22.57 22.97 6.31
N SER A 83 -23.82 22.59 6.59
CA SER A 83 -24.15 21.41 7.41
C SER A 83 -23.75 20.09 6.76
N LYS A 84 -23.60 20.04 5.43
CA LYS A 84 -23.10 18.84 4.75
C LYS A 84 -21.60 18.70 4.97
N ALA A 85 -20.85 19.79 4.78
CA ALA A 85 -19.41 19.81 5.08
C ALA A 85 -19.14 19.48 6.54
N PHE A 86 -19.96 19.99 7.46
CA PHE A 86 -19.85 19.68 8.89
C PHE A 86 -20.02 18.18 9.17
N ARG A 87 -21.06 17.54 8.60
CA ARG A 87 -21.29 16.09 8.76
C ARG A 87 -20.17 15.24 8.17
N GLU A 88 -19.64 15.62 7.01
CA GLU A 88 -18.52 14.90 6.38
C GLU A 88 -17.25 14.95 7.24
N ILE A 89 -16.95 16.10 7.85
CA ILE A 89 -15.80 16.24 8.76
C ILE A 89 -15.99 15.42 10.05
N LEU A 90 -17.19 15.41 10.63
CA LEU A 90 -17.47 14.60 11.82
C LEU A 90 -17.34 13.09 11.53
N ALA A 91 -17.86 12.62 10.40
CA ALA A 91 -17.74 11.22 10.01
C ALA A 91 -16.28 10.79 9.79
N LEU A 92 -15.43 11.69 9.29
CA LEU A 92 -13.99 11.43 9.17
C LEU A 92 -13.30 11.34 10.54
N ASP A 93 -13.68 12.19 11.50
CA ASP A 93 -13.12 12.18 12.86
C ASP A 93 -13.52 10.90 13.62
N GLU A 94 -14.79 10.51 13.57
CA GLU A 94 -15.29 9.27 14.17
C GLU A 94 -14.59 8.02 13.60
N GLY A 95 -14.42 7.96 12.27
CA GLY A 95 -13.70 6.87 11.62
C GLY A 95 -12.23 6.78 12.08
N LEU A 96 -11.57 7.92 12.22
CA LEU A 96 -10.18 7.98 12.71
C LEU A 96 -10.08 7.51 14.16
N GLN A 97 -11.01 7.92 15.03
CA GLN A 97 -11.06 7.46 16.42
C GLN A 97 -11.27 5.95 16.50
N ALA A 98 -12.17 5.38 15.69
CA ALA A 98 -12.41 3.94 15.64
C ALA A 98 -11.18 3.15 15.16
N ASP A 99 -10.45 3.65 14.16
CA ASP A 99 -9.20 3.03 13.70
C ASP A 99 -8.12 3.09 14.79
N VAL A 100 -7.95 4.25 15.44
CA VAL A 100 -7.03 4.40 16.57
C VAL A 100 -7.38 3.47 17.71
N GLU A 101 -8.66 3.36 18.08
CA GLU A 101 -9.14 2.46 19.13
C GLU A 101 -8.92 0.99 18.77
N LYS A 102 -9.14 0.60 17.51
CA LYS A 102 -8.87 -0.76 17.01
C LYS A 102 -7.38 -1.11 17.09
N HIS A 103 -6.49 -0.13 16.88
CA HIS A 103 -5.05 -0.33 16.94
C HIS A 103 -4.48 -0.23 18.36
N MET A 104 -5.02 0.65 19.21
CA MET A 104 -4.62 0.86 20.61
C MET A 104 -5.25 -0.16 21.57
N GLY A 105 -6.42 -0.70 21.24
CA GLY A 105 -7.13 -1.73 22.01
C GLY A 105 -6.54 -3.13 21.87
N ARG A 106 -5.61 -3.33 20.92
CA ARG A 106 -4.77 -4.53 20.83
C ARG A 106 -3.68 -4.47 21.89
N THR A 107 -4.00 -4.96 23.08
CA THR A 107 -3.04 -5.08 24.19
C THR A 107 -2.32 -6.43 24.20
N ASP A 108 -2.76 -7.37 23.37
CA ASP A 108 -2.21 -8.71 23.21
C ASP A 108 -1.40 -8.83 21.91
N LEU A 109 -0.07 -8.85 22.04
CA LEU A 109 0.79 -9.26 20.93
C LEU A 109 0.61 -10.75 20.64
N SER A 110 0.31 -11.07 19.39
CA SER A 110 0.30 -12.44 18.87
C SER A 110 1.65 -13.13 19.11
N PRO A 111 1.71 -14.47 19.30
CA PRO A 111 2.98 -15.20 19.39
C PRO A 111 3.95 -14.90 18.23
N ASP A 112 3.42 -14.71 17.02
CA ASP A 112 4.21 -14.39 15.84
C ASP A 112 4.79 -12.97 15.89
N GLU A 113 3.99 -12.00 16.35
CA GLU A 113 4.41 -10.61 16.51
C GLU A 113 5.49 -10.48 17.60
N ARG A 114 5.36 -11.21 18.71
CA ARG A 114 6.38 -11.29 19.77
C ARG A 114 7.70 -11.83 19.23
N LYS A 115 7.65 -12.90 18.44
CA LYS A 115 8.83 -13.53 17.84
C LYS A 115 9.56 -12.58 16.89
N ILE A 116 8.82 -11.77 16.12
CA ILE A 116 9.40 -10.74 15.25
C ILE A 116 10.11 -9.66 16.08
N LEU A 117 9.49 -9.19 17.16
CA LEU A 117 10.09 -8.18 18.04
C LEU A 117 11.31 -8.72 18.79
N GLU A 118 11.27 -9.95 19.28
CA GLU A 118 12.42 -10.61 19.92
C GLU A 118 13.60 -10.75 18.96
N ALA A 119 13.34 -11.15 17.70
CA ALA A 119 14.35 -11.21 16.66
C ALA A 119 14.94 -9.81 16.36
N HIS A 120 14.09 -8.77 16.34
CA HIS A 120 14.55 -7.39 16.13
C HIS A 120 15.39 -6.86 17.29
N LEU A 121 15.01 -7.15 18.54
CA LEU A 121 15.78 -6.80 19.73
C LEU A 121 17.14 -7.52 19.76
N ALA A 122 17.18 -8.79 19.37
CA ALA A 122 18.42 -9.54 19.22
C ALA A 122 19.32 -8.95 18.12
N TYR A 123 18.73 -8.54 17.00
CA TYR A 123 19.45 -7.83 15.93
C TYR A 123 20.05 -6.52 16.42
N LEU A 124 19.30 -5.69 17.17
CA LEU A 124 19.81 -4.42 17.69
C LEU A 124 20.91 -4.61 18.73
N LYS A 125 20.81 -5.62 19.60
CA LYS A 125 21.87 -5.96 20.57
C LYS A 125 23.16 -6.43 19.88
N ASN A 126 23.03 -7.09 18.73
CA ASN A 126 24.15 -7.60 17.96
C ASN A 126 24.62 -6.65 16.84
N LYS A 127 23.95 -5.50 16.68
CA LYS A 127 24.38 -4.48 15.72
C LYS A 127 25.63 -3.81 16.31
N PRO A 128 26.81 -3.92 15.66
CA PRO A 128 27.99 -3.22 16.15
C PRO A 128 27.67 -1.71 16.16
N SER A 129 28.07 -1.02 17.23
CA SER A 129 27.98 0.43 17.27
C SER A 129 28.75 0.94 16.05
N GLU A 130 28.09 1.69 15.16
CA GLU A 130 28.84 2.55 14.27
C GLU A 130 29.48 3.62 15.15
N ALA A 131 30.69 3.31 15.62
CA ALA A 131 31.67 4.28 16.02
C ALA A 131 32.01 5.06 14.75
N GLY A 132 31.36 6.21 14.58
CA GLY A 132 31.84 7.26 13.72
C GLY A 132 32.88 8.05 14.49
N ASP A 133 34.11 7.94 14.03
CA ASP A 133 35.31 8.61 14.50
C ASP A 133 35.20 10.14 14.58
N ASP A 134 35.91 10.72 15.56
CA ASP A 134 36.33 12.11 15.59
C ASP A 134 37.09 12.50 14.31
N VAL A 135 36.64 13.55 13.59
CA VAL A 135 37.42 14.74 13.17
C VAL A 135 36.45 15.91 12.89
#